data_AF-X0TCC7-F1
#
_entry.id   AF-X0TCC7-F1
#
_cell.length_a   1.000
_cell.length_b   1.000
_cell.length_c   1.000
_cell.angle_alpha   90.00
_cell.angle_beta   90.00
_cell.angle_gamma   90.00
#
_symmetry.space_group_name_H-M   'P 1'
#
loop_
_entity.id
_entity.type
_entity.pdbx_description
1 polymer ?
#
loop_
_entity_poly.entity_id
_entity_poly.type
_entity_poly.pdbx_seq_one_letter_code
_entity_poly.pdbx_strand_id
1 'polypeptide(L)'
;IFATFFGINMQIGIIFGFLVVLVYMLFGGMRAVISTDVIQSVILTIGLFLLFGLGLHYAGGIETVVRNTPTEYWNPLGKSSISDFLYLALAIGPFYLVWQSWWQRIFAAKDEAIARKGLVSGLLIAGFILCFSFLIGIIARGYLPQNLRPDLVFTESIFTVFPPAVGGFVLIGLAAALMSGADSYIMSGAATVTRNIYQQYLHPDATDRQMLKASRLSVLLISVIGLVSALFAKGIIPFLILFTKIVGAGLVFPFLALMFWRRATQKGVTAGMITGVLVTVGWNIAGNPFVIQAVPGYLSSLVAIIVVSLLTSHAADEQVEALY
;
A
#
# COMPACT_ATOMS: atom_id res chain seq x y z
N ILE A 1 -10.88 -5.51 -12.02
CA ILE A 1 -10.57 -5.12 -13.41
C ILE A 1 -10.78 -6.28 -14.38
N PHE A 2 -9.93 -7.31 -14.41
CA PHE A 2 -10.06 -8.39 -15.41
C PHE A 2 -11.40 -9.13 -15.38
N ALA A 3 -11.94 -9.37 -14.19
CA ALA A 3 -13.27 -9.96 -14.03
C ALA A 3 -14.36 -9.14 -14.74
N THR A 4 -14.37 -7.82 -14.52
CA THR A 4 -15.31 -6.89 -15.14
C THR A 4 -15.05 -6.75 -16.65
N PHE A 5 -13.78 -6.64 -17.05
CA PHE A 5 -13.41 -6.39 -18.45
C PHE A 5 -13.67 -7.59 -19.37
N PHE A 6 -13.30 -8.79 -18.94
CA PHE A 6 -13.51 -10.00 -19.73
C PHE A 6 -14.83 -10.71 -19.41
N GLY A 7 -15.62 -10.20 -18.46
CA GLY A 7 -16.84 -10.88 -17.99
C GLY A 7 -16.57 -12.24 -17.34
N ILE A 8 -15.37 -12.43 -16.77
CA ILE A 8 -14.93 -13.70 -16.17
C ILE A 8 -15.16 -13.71 -14.65
N ASN A 9 -15.18 -14.91 -14.07
CA ASN A 9 -15.25 -15.08 -12.62
C ASN A 9 -14.07 -14.35 -11.93
N MET A 10 -14.33 -13.71 -10.79
CA MET A 10 -13.34 -13.02 -9.95
C MET A 10 -12.09 -13.86 -9.66
N GLN A 11 -12.25 -15.15 -9.34
CA GLN A 11 -11.12 -16.04 -9.06
C GLN A 11 -10.19 -16.19 -10.28
N ILE A 12 -10.77 -16.33 -11.47
CA ILE A 12 -10.02 -16.41 -12.73
C ILE A 12 -9.34 -15.07 -13.00
N GLY A 13 -10.03 -13.95 -12.76
CA GLY A 13 -9.45 -12.61 -12.89
C GLY A 13 -8.25 -12.38 -11.96
N ILE A 14 -8.29 -12.90 -10.73
CA ILE A 14 -7.17 -12.85 -9.78
C ILE A 14 -5.99 -13.68 -10.28
N ILE A 15 -6.24 -14.93 -10.71
CA ILE A 15 -5.19 -15.83 -11.23
C ILE A 15 -4.55 -15.22 -12.49
N PHE A 16 -5.36 -14.66 -13.40
CA PHE A 16 -4.86 -14.00 -14.60
C PHE A 16 -3.98 -12.79 -14.25
N GLY A 17 -4.42 -11.94 -13.32
CA GLY A 17 -3.61 -10.83 -12.83
C GLY A 17 -2.29 -11.27 -12.22
N PHE A 18 -2.30 -12.33 -11.40
CA PHE A 18 -1.09 -12.94 -10.85
C PHE A 18 -0.13 -13.41 -11.94
N LEU A 19 -0.63 -14.11 -12.97
CA LEU A 19 0.22 -14.61 -14.05
C LEU A 19 0.87 -13.46 -14.83
N VAL A 20 0.12 -12.40 -15.12
CA VAL A 20 0.67 -11.22 -15.80
C VAL A 20 1.77 -10.59 -14.95
N VAL A 21 1.50 -10.35 -13.65
CA VAL A 21 2.49 -9.80 -12.70
C VAL A 21 3.74 -10.66 -12.64
N LEU A 22 3.58 -11.97 -12.46
CA LEU A 22 4.69 -12.89 -12.32
C LEU A 22 5.59 -12.90 -13.57
N VAL A 23 4.99 -12.93 -14.76
CA VAL A 23 5.74 -13.02 -16.01
C VAL A 23 6.67 -11.82 -16.17
N TYR A 24 6.16 -10.58 -16.10
CA TYR A 24 7.06 -9.44 -16.32
C TYR A 24 8.00 -9.20 -15.14
N MET A 25 7.64 -9.58 -13.91
CA MET A 25 8.53 -9.48 -12.74
C MET A 25 9.77 -10.36 -12.86
N LEU A 26 9.69 -11.50 -13.56
CA LEU A 26 10.85 -12.36 -13.80
C LEU A 26 11.87 -11.74 -14.78
N PHE A 27 11.44 -10.76 -15.59
CA PHE A 27 12.26 -10.07 -16.59
C PHE A 27 12.59 -8.61 -16.21
N GLY A 28 11.88 -8.01 -15.26
CA GLY A 28 12.00 -6.60 -14.88
C GLY A 28 13.01 -6.34 -13.77
N GLY A 29 13.97 -5.43 -14.02
CA GLY A 29 14.80 -4.83 -12.97
C GLY A 29 14.20 -3.52 -12.44
N MET A 30 14.66 -3.04 -11.28
CA MET A 30 14.12 -1.83 -10.61
C MET A 30 14.05 -0.59 -11.52
N ARG A 31 15.04 -0.40 -12.41
CA ARG A 31 15.03 0.71 -13.38
C ARG A 31 13.87 0.63 -14.38
N ALA A 32 13.58 -0.58 -14.88
CA ALA A 32 12.48 -0.79 -15.81
C ALA A 32 11.14 -0.50 -15.12
N VAL A 33 10.98 -0.96 -13.87
CA VAL A 33 9.79 -0.72 -13.04
C VAL A 33 9.56 0.78 -12.84
N ILE A 34 10.59 1.54 -12.44
CA ILE A 34 10.45 2.99 -12.24
C ILE A 34 10.01 3.70 -13.53
N SER A 35 10.57 3.32 -14.68
CA SER A 35 10.18 3.90 -15.97
C SER A 35 8.73 3.59 -16.36
N THR A 36 8.26 2.35 -16.11
CA THR A 36 6.86 1.99 -16.37
C THR A 36 5.90 2.71 -15.44
N ASP A 37 6.25 2.90 -14.17
CA ASP A 37 5.42 3.60 -13.18
C ASP A 37 5.12 5.04 -13.60
N VAL A 38 6.11 5.74 -14.17
CA VAL A 38 5.94 7.12 -14.62
C VAL A 38 4.90 7.17 -15.73
N ILE A 39 5.02 6.32 -16.76
CA ILE A 39 4.08 6.28 -17.88
C ILE A 39 2.66 5.93 -17.38
N GLN A 40 2.55 4.93 -16.50
CA GLN A 40 1.28 4.52 -15.91
C GLN A 40 0.63 5.64 -15.09
N SER A 41 1.41 6.36 -14.29
CA SER A 41 0.91 7.47 -13.48
C SER A 41 0.35 8.61 -14.33
N VAL A 42 0.99 8.91 -15.48
CA VAL A 42 0.50 9.91 -16.43
C VAL A 42 -0.80 9.47 -17.08
N ILE A 43 -0.86 8.22 -17.60
CA ILE A 43 -2.07 7.68 -18.23
C ILE A 43 -3.24 7.68 -17.24
N LEU A 44 -3.01 7.24 -16.00
CA LEU A 44 -4.02 7.23 -14.96
C LEU A 44 -4.50 8.64 -14.60
N THR A 45 -3.57 9.57 -14.45
CA THR A 45 -3.90 10.95 -14.09
C THR A 45 -4.79 11.57 -15.16
N ILE A 46 -4.44 11.42 -16.44
CA ILE A 46 -5.26 11.89 -17.57
C ILE A 46 -6.62 11.18 -17.58
N GLY A 47 -6.63 9.85 -17.43
CA GLY A 47 -7.86 9.05 -17.39
C GLY A 47 -8.80 9.48 -16.26
N LEU A 48 -8.26 9.83 -15.11
CA LEU A 48 -9.00 10.33 -13.96
C LEU A 48 -9.67 11.68 -14.26
N PHE A 49 -8.94 12.64 -14.83
CA PHE A 49 -9.50 13.94 -15.21
C PHE A 49 -10.58 13.82 -16.28
N LEU A 50 -10.37 12.96 -17.28
CA LEU A 50 -11.37 12.66 -18.29
C LEU A 50 -12.61 12.01 -17.67
N LEU A 51 -12.42 11.05 -16.76
CA LEU A 51 -13.53 10.37 -16.09
C LEU A 51 -14.36 11.33 -15.24
N PHE A 52 -13.71 12.25 -14.54
CA PHE A 52 -14.39 13.31 -13.80
C PHE A 52 -15.25 14.18 -14.72
N GLY A 53 -14.66 14.72 -15.80
CA GLY A 53 -15.36 15.62 -16.71
C GLY A 53 -16.51 14.94 -17.47
N LEU A 54 -16.24 13.78 -18.07
CA LEU A 54 -17.24 13.02 -18.81
C LEU A 54 -18.31 12.45 -17.87
N GLY A 55 -17.93 12.01 -16.67
CA GLY A 55 -18.87 11.49 -15.68
C GLY A 55 -19.83 12.57 -15.20
N LEU A 56 -19.34 13.79 -15.00
CA LEU A 56 -20.17 14.93 -14.64
C LEU A 56 -21.16 15.29 -15.76
N HIS A 57 -20.70 15.26 -17.01
CA HIS A 57 -21.56 15.47 -18.17
C HIS A 57 -22.64 14.37 -18.27
N TYR A 58 -22.25 13.10 -18.13
CA TYR A 58 -23.18 11.96 -18.18
C TYR A 58 -24.22 12.01 -17.05
N ALA A 59 -23.83 12.47 -15.86
CA ALA A 59 -24.74 12.66 -14.74
C ALA A 59 -25.72 13.84 -14.90
N GLY A 60 -25.64 14.60 -16.00
CA GLY A 60 -26.49 15.77 -16.22
C GLY A 60 -26.03 17.03 -15.50
N GLY A 61 -24.74 17.15 -15.22
CA GLY A 61 -24.12 18.33 -14.60
C GLY A 61 -24.11 18.31 -13.07
N ILE A 62 -23.41 19.28 -12.47
CA ILE A 62 -23.18 19.33 -11.03
C ILE A 62 -24.47 19.53 -10.23
N GLU A 63 -25.42 20.30 -10.75
CA GLU A 63 -26.70 20.55 -10.09
C GLU A 63 -27.51 19.26 -9.92
N THR A 64 -27.55 18.42 -10.97
CA THR A 64 -28.21 17.12 -10.94
C THR A 64 -27.54 16.18 -9.94
N VAL A 65 -26.20 16.15 -9.91
CA VAL A 65 -25.44 15.35 -8.95
C VAL A 65 -25.72 15.78 -7.51
N VAL A 66 -25.71 17.09 -7.22
CA VAL A 66 -25.97 17.63 -5.89
C VAL A 66 -27.40 17.31 -5.44
N ARG A 67 -28.39 17.48 -6.33
CA ARG A 67 -29.80 17.18 -6.02
C ARG A 67 -30.06 15.70 -5.75
N ASN A 68 -29.40 14.81 -6.49
CA ASN A 68 -29.63 13.37 -6.41
C ASN A 68 -28.74 12.67 -5.38
N THR A 69 -27.75 13.37 -4.81
CA THR A 69 -26.83 12.80 -3.83
C THR A 69 -27.17 13.28 -2.43
N PRO A 70 -27.45 12.37 -1.47
CA PRO A 70 -27.66 12.75 -0.08
C PRO A 70 -26.49 13.57 0.48
N THR A 71 -26.80 14.57 1.31
CA THR A 71 -25.81 15.48 1.91
C THR A 71 -24.72 14.74 2.69
N GLU A 72 -25.02 13.55 3.22
CA GLU A 72 -24.07 12.67 3.92
C GLU A 72 -22.84 12.29 3.08
N TYR A 73 -22.96 12.17 1.76
CA TYR A 73 -21.84 11.81 0.88
C TYR A 73 -20.89 12.98 0.59
N TRP A 74 -21.35 14.21 0.80
CA TRP A 74 -20.54 15.42 0.68
C TRP A 74 -19.71 15.70 1.93
N ASN A 75 -19.99 14.98 3.02
CA ASN A 75 -19.15 14.99 4.21
C ASN A 75 -17.88 14.17 3.93
N PRO A 76 -16.67 14.76 4.02
CA PRO A 76 -15.42 14.02 3.88
C PRO A 76 -15.25 12.88 4.90
N LEU A 77 -15.94 12.95 6.04
CA LEU A 77 -15.98 11.90 7.06
C LEU A 77 -17.03 10.82 6.76
N GLY A 78 -17.96 11.09 5.83
CA GLY A 78 -19.10 10.25 5.50
C GLY A 78 -20.03 10.02 6.70
N LYS A 79 -20.37 8.75 6.94
CA LYS A 79 -21.12 8.30 8.13
C LYS A 79 -20.25 8.12 9.37
N SER A 80 -18.94 8.33 9.23
CA SER A 80 -17.97 8.10 10.29
C SER A 80 -17.86 9.35 11.16
N SER A 81 -17.67 9.13 12.45
CA SER A 81 -17.36 10.21 13.39
C SER A 81 -15.93 10.72 13.21
N ILE A 82 -15.62 11.89 13.77
CA ILE A 82 -14.24 12.42 13.81
C ILE A 82 -13.31 11.43 14.51
N SER A 83 -13.79 10.73 15.54
CA SER A 83 -13.02 9.71 16.22
C SER A 83 -12.69 8.53 15.30
N ASP A 84 -13.64 8.06 14.48
CA ASP A 84 -13.39 6.99 13.51
C ASP A 84 -12.32 7.38 12.48
N PHE A 85 -12.34 8.64 12.03
CA PHE A 85 -11.30 9.18 11.16
C PHE A 85 -9.93 9.20 11.85
N LEU A 86 -9.84 9.68 13.08
CA LEU A 86 -8.60 9.67 13.86
C LEU A 86 -8.09 8.24 14.08
N TYR A 87 -8.99 7.27 14.25
CA TYR A 87 -8.62 5.85 14.37
C TYR A 87 -8.03 5.31 13.08
N LEU A 88 -8.64 5.62 11.92
CA LEU A 88 -8.11 5.24 10.62
C LEU A 88 -6.75 5.92 10.36
N ALA A 89 -6.63 7.20 10.71
CA ALA A 89 -5.39 7.96 10.59
C ALA A 89 -4.28 7.36 11.45
N LEU A 90 -4.56 6.92 12.68
CA LEU A 90 -3.57 6.28 13.53
C LEU A 90 -3.24 4.83 13.09
N ALA A 91 -4.20 4.13 12.50
CA ALA A 91 -4.00 2.77 12.00
C ALA A 91 -3.14 2.72 10.73
N ILE A 92 -3.24 3.74 9.87
CA ILE A 92 -2.57 3.77 8.55
C ILE A 92 -1.44 4.79 8.50
N GLY A 93 -1.62 5.98 9.07
CA GLY A 93 -0.67 7.10 8.96
C GLY A 93 0.76 6.75 9.38
N PRO A 94 1.00 6.19 10.58
CA PRO A 94 2.35 5.86 11.02
C PRO A 94 3.06 4.83 10.14
N PHE A 95 2.33 3.93 9.47
CA PHE A 95 2.93 2.95 8.54
C PHE A 95 3.71 3.62 7.41
N TYR A 96 3.32 4.83 6.97
CA TYR A 96 4.03 5.55 5.91
C TYR A 96 5.47 5.91 6.29
N LEU A 97 5.79 6.02 7.59
CA LEU A 97 7.17 6.26 8.06
C LEU A 97 8.10 5.09 7.75
N VAL A 98 7.56 3.88 7.75
CA VAL A 98 8.32 2.63 7.56
C VAL A 98 7.99 1.96 6.23
N TRP A 99 7.32 2.67 5.32
CA TRP A 99 6.91 2.11 4.05
C TRP A 99 8.12 1.92 3.11
N GLN A 100 8.58 0.68 3.01
CA GLN A 100 9.82 0.32 2.34
C GLN A 100 9.96 0.81 0.90
N SER A 101 8.87 0.84 0.12
CA SER A 101 8.92 1.30 -1.28
C SER A 101 9.35 2.77 -1.40
N TRP A 102 8.98 3.62 -0.43
CA TRP A 102 9.40 5.02 -0.43
C TRP A 102 10.88 5.15 -0.12
N TRP A 103 11.36 4.43 0.90
CA TRP A 103 12.77 4.39 1.25
C TRP A 103 13.65 3.90 0.10
N GLN A 104 13.23 2.86 -0.62
CA GLN A 104 13.94 2.39 -1.80
C GLN A 104 14.10 3.49 -2.87
N ARG A 105 13.06 4.29 -3.10
CA ARG A 105 13.10 5.41 -4.06
C ARG A 105 13.94 6.58 -3.57
N ILE A 106 13.92 6.87 -2.26
CA ILE A 106 14.77 7.89 -1.63
C ILE A 106 16.25 7.50 -1.79
N PHE A 107 16.62 6.26 -1.47
CA PHE A 107 18.01 5.79 -1.60
C PHE A 107 18.45 5.62 -3.06
N ALA A 108 17.53 5.46 -4.00
CA ALA A 108 17.82 5.43 -5.43
C ALA A 108 17.96 6.85 -6.04
N ALA A 109 17.60 7.91 -5.31
CA ALA A 109 17.76 9.28 -5.78
C ALA A 109 19.24 9.64 -5.88
N LYS A 110 19.57 10.51 -6.85
CA LYS A 110 20.97 10.93 -7.07
C LYS A 110 21.50 11.80 -5.93
N ASP A 111 20.63 12.61 -5.35
CA ASP A 111 20.93 13.53 -4.26
C ASP A 111 19.66 13.83 -3.45
N GLU A 112 19.85 14.45 -2.28
CA GLU A 112 18.78 14.82 -1.36
C GLU A 112 17.78 15.81 -1.97
N ALA A 113 18.26 16.76 -2.78
CA ALA A 113 17.39 17.78 -3.38
C ALA A 113 16.41 17.15 -4.37
N ILE A 114 16.84 16.16 -5.15
CA ILE A 114 16.00 15.37 -6.04
C ILE A 114 15.04 14.49 -5.24
N ALA A 115 15.50 13.84 -4.16
CA ALA A 115 14.63 13.04 -3.29
C ALA A 115 13.50 13.90 -2.70
N ARG A 116 13.83 15.07 -2.14
CA ARG A 116 12.87 16.00 -1.55
C ARG A 116 11.88 16.53 -2.57
N LYS A 117 12.36 16.97 -3.75
CA LYS A 117 11.48 17.43 -4.85
C LYS A 117 10.54 16.32 -5.31
N GLY A 118 11.04 15.09 -5.44
CA GLY A 118 10.23 13.92 -5.83
C GLY A 118 9.15 13.58 -4.81
N LEU A 119 9.46 13.66 -3.50
CA LEU A 119 8.47 13.44 -2.44
C LEU A 119 7.38 14.53 -2.44
N VAL A 120 7.76 15.80 -2.55
CA VAL A 120 6.80 16.92 -2.56
C VAL A 120 5.91 16.86 -3.80
N SER A 121 6.48 16.63 -4.99
CA SER A 121 5.68 16.52 -6.22
C SER A 121 4.76 15.30 -6.18
N GLY A 122 5.24 14.16 -5.68
CA GLY A 122 4.45 12.96 -5.47
C GLY A 122 3.27 13.20 -4.53
N LEU A 123 3.48 13.90 -3.41
CA LEU A 123 2.42 14.25 -2.47
C LEU A 123 1.35 15.14 -3.10
N LEU A 124 1.75 16.15 -3.88
CA LEU A 124 0.81 17.02 -4.58
C LEU A 124 -0.03 16.25 -5.61
N ILE A 125 0.62 15.44 -6.44
CA ILE A 125 -0.07 14.60 -7.44
C ILE A 125 -1.03 13.63 -6.76
N ALA A 126 -0.59 12.96 -5.69
CA ALA A 126 -1.44 12.04 -4.93
C ALA A 126 -2.63 12.76 -4.29
N GLY A 127 -2.44 13.97 -3.76
CA GLY A 127 -3.50 14.82 -3.22
C GLY A 127 -4.55 15.16 -4.27
N PHE A 128 -4.13 15.53 -5.48
CA PHE A 128 -5.04 15.74 -6.61
C PHE A 128 -5.80 14.47 -6.98
N ILE A 129 -5.09 13.34 -7.14
CA ILE A 129 -5.71 12.06 -7.48
C ILE A 129 -6.77 11.67 -6.43
N LEU A 130 -6.47 11.86 -5.14
CA LEU A 130 -7.39 11.55 -4.04
C LEU A 130 -8.65 12.43 -4.09
N CYS A 131 -8.48 13.73 -4.31
CA CYS A 131 -9.60 14.67 -4.43
C CYS A 131 -10.53 14.28 -5.59
N PHE A 132 -9.98 14.06 -6.78
CA PHE A 132 -10.78 13.69 -7.95
C PHE A 132 -11.40 12.31 -7.84
N SER A 133 -10.71 11.33 -7.24
CA SER A 133 -11.27 9.99 -7.01
C SER A 133 -12.49 10.04 -6.10
N PHE A 134 -12.45 10.86 -5.04
CA PHE A 134 -13.59 11.09 -4.16
C PHE A 134 -14.78 11.71 -4.93
N LEU A 135 -14.54 12.76 -5.72
CA LEU A 135 -15.58 13.41 -6.52
C LEU A 135 -16.18 12.47 -7.57
N ILE A 136 -15.38 11.65 -8.23
CA ILE A 136 -15.87 10.64 -9.19
C ILE A 136 -16.79 9.64 -8.48
N GLY A 137 -16.45 9.22 -7.26
CA GLY A 137 -17.32 8.36 -6.46
C GLY A 137 -18.69 8.98 -6.17
N ILE A 138 -18.74 10.28 -5.87
CA ILE A 138 -19.99 11.04 -5.69
C ILE A 138 -20.77 11.13 -7.01
N ILE A 139 -20.10 11.56 -8.08
CA ILE A 139 -20.71 11.74 -9.40
C ILE A 139 -21.30 10.41 -9.93
N ALA A 140 -20.60 9.30 -9.70
CA ALA A 140 -21.06 7.97 -10.12
C ALA A 140 -22.39 7.56 -9.50
N ARG A 141 -22.78 8.11 -8.35
CA ARG A 141 -24.10 7.86 -7.74
C ARG A 141 -25.25 8.39 -8.58
N GLY A 142 -24.98 9.36 -9.45
CA GLY A 142 -25.97 9.95 -10.35
C GLY A 142 -26.37 9.03 -11.51
N TYR A 143 -25.56 8.01 -11.84
CA TYR A 143 -25.82 7.14 -13.00
C TYR A 143 -25.54 5.64 -12.79
N LEU A 144 -24.83 5.23 -11.73
CA LEU A 144 -24.60 3.82 -11.41
C LEU A 144 -25.64 3.27 -10.41
N PRO A 145 -25.87 1.95 -10.42
CA PRO A 145 -26.72 1.27 -9.45
C PRO A 145 -26.23 1.45 -8.00
N GLN A 146 -27.17 1.73 -7.09
CA GLN A 146 -26.86 2.04 -5.69
C GLN A 146 -26.36 0.83 -4.88
N ASN A 147 -26.65 -0.39 -5.34
CA ASN A 147 -26.25 -1.67 -4.76
C ASN A 147 -24.95 -2.23 -5.36
N LEU A 148 -24.30 -1.49 -6.26
CA LEU A 148 -23.01 -1.89 -6.82
C LEU A 148 -21.96 -2.01 -5.71
N ARG A 149 -21.11 -3.03 -5.79
CA ARG A 149 -19.98 -3.19 -4.87
C ARG A 149 -19.07 -1.95 -4.95
N PRO A 150 -18.71 -1.32 -3.80
CA PRO A 150 -17.90 -0.10 -3.81
C PRO A 150 -16.59 -0.22 -4.58
N ASP A 151 -15.91 -1.37 -4.51
CA ASP A 151 -14.64 -1.62 -5.19
C ASP A 151 -14.74 -1.59 -6.73
N LEU A 152 -15.96 -1.70 -7.29
CA LEU A 152 -16.20 -1.74 -8.73
C LEU A 152 -16.59 -0.38 -9.31
N VAL A 153 -16.99 0.58 -8.48
CA VAL A 153 -17.52 1.89 -8.91
C VAL A 153 -16.61 2.55 -9.94
N PHE A 154 -15.31 2.63 -9.66
CA PHE A 154 -14.37 3.27 -10.58
C PHE A 154 -14.31 2.57 -11.95
N THR A 155 -14.33 1.22 -11.96
CA THR A 155 -14.24 0.44 -13.20
C THR A 155 -15.54 0.54 -14.01
N GLU A 156 -16.70 0.43 -13.35
CA GLU A 156 -18.02 0.56 -13.99
C GLU A 156 -18.27 1.97 -14.54
N SER A 157 -17.79 2.99 -13.84
CA SER A 157 -17.86 4.37 -14.32
C SER A 157 -17.09 4.54 -15.64
N ILE A 158 -15.93 3.90 -15.79
CA ILE A 158 -15.17 3.94 -17.05
C ILE A 158 -15.98 3.30 -18.18
N PHE A 159 -16.55 2.12 -17.97
CA PHE A 159 -17.35 1.43 -18.99
C PHE A 159 -18.62 2.18 -19.40
N THR A 160 -19.23 2.89 -18.45
CA THR A 160 -20.48 3.62 -18.69
C THR A 160 -20.23 4.91 -19.46
N VAL A 161 -19.16 5.63 -19.10
CA VAL A 161 -18.96 7.02 -19.50
C VAL A 161 -18.07 7.15 -20.74
N PHE A 162 -17.09 6.27 -20.92
CA PHE A 162 -16.15 6.38 -22.03
C PHE A 162 -16.62 5.64 -23.28
N PRO A 163 -16.25 6.14 -24.48
CA PRO A 163 -16.27 5.33 -25.69
C PRO A 163 -15.42 4.05 -25.48
N PRO A 164 -15.82 2.89 -26.03
CA PRO A 164 -15.16 1.62 -25.72
C PRO A 164 -13.64 1.60 -25.90
N ALA A 165 -13.12 2.23 -26.96
CA ALA A 165 -11.68 2.29 -27.22
C ALA A 165 -10.91 3.10 -26.16
N VAL A 166 -11.46 4.26 -25.76
CA VAL A 166 -10.82 5.13 -24.76
C VAL A 166 -10.95 4.52 -23.37
N GLY A 167 -12.12 3.96 -23.05
CA GLY A 167 -12.35 3.26 -21.79
C GLY A 167 -11.42 2.07 -21.61
N GLY A 168 -11.22 1.28 -22.68
CA GLY A 168 -10.24 0.20 -22.71
C GLY A 168 -8.81 0.69 -22.45
N PHE A 169 -8.39 1.79 -23.07
CA PHE A 169 -7.06 2.36 -22.85
C PHE A 169 -6.84 2.84 -21.40
N VAL A 170 -7.83 3.52 -20.81
CA VAL A 170 -7.77 3.95 -19.40
C VAL A 170 -7.74 2.74 -18.46
N LEU A 171 -8.49 1.69 -18.74
CA LEU A 171 -8.49 0.45 -17.95
C LEU A 171 -7.17 -0.31 -18.05
N ILE A 172 -6.51 -0.31 -19.21
CA ILE A 172 -5.16 -0.85 -19.36
C ILE A 172 -4.20 -0.05 -18.48
N GLY A 173 -4.28 1.29 -18.49
CA GLY A 173 -3.50 2.15 -17.60
C GLY A 173 -3.74 1.84 -16.11
N LEU A 174 -5.00 1.64 -15.71
CA LEU A 174 -5.37 1.26 -14.35
C LEU A 174 -4.86 -0.12 -13.96
N ALA A 175 -5.00 -1.11 -14.84
CA ALA A 175 -4.46 -2.45 -14.61
C ALA A 175 -2.93 -2.40 -14.44
N ALA A 176 -2.25 -1.66 -15.30
CA ALA A 176 -0.80 -1.48 -15.25
C ALA A 176 -0.35 -0.74 -13.97
N ALA A 177 -1.09 0.26 -13.51
CA ALA A 177 -0.79 0.94 -12.25
C ALA A 177 -1.04 0.08 -10.99
N LEU A 178 -2.01 -0.84 -11.01
CA LEU A 178 -2.14 -1.82 -9.93
C LEU A 178 -0.97 -2.81 -9.94
N MET A 179 -0.48 -3.15 -11.13
CA MET A 179 0.69 -4.01 -11.31
C MET A 179 1.96 -3.39 -10.73
N SER A 180 2.22 -2.09 -10.92
CA SER A 180 3.38 -1.43 -10.30
C SER A 180 3.35 -1.41 -8.76
N GLY A 181 2.14 -1.37 -8.18
CA GLY A 181 1.95 -1.58 -6.75
C GLY A 181 2.40 -2.98 -6.32
N ALA A 182 1.93 -4.02 -7.02
CA ALA A 182 2.33 -5.40 -6.76
C ALA A 182 3.85 -5.59 -6.90
N ASP A 183 4.48 -4.97 -7.90
CA ASP A 183 5.92 -5.04 -8.15
C ASP A 183 6.73 -4.55 -6.98
N SER A 184 6.39 -3.37 -6.49
CA SER A 184 7.10 -2.74 -5.39
C SER A 184 7.11 -3.65 -4.16
N TYR A 185 5.99 -4.32 -3.86
CA TYR A 185 5.90 -5.24 -2.71
C TYR A 185 6.57 -6.58 -2.97
N ILE A 186 6.41 -7.16 -4.15
CA ILE A 186 7.04 -8.44 -4.51
C ILE A 186 8.56 -8.28 -4.56
N MET A 187 9.07 -7.23 -5.21
CA MET A 187 10.51 -6.93 -5.26
C MET A 187 11.07 -6.69 -3.85
N SER A 188 10.36 -5.92 -3.02
CA SER A 188 10.80 -5.65 -1.65
C SER A 188 10.89 -6.93 -0.83
N GLY A 189 9.83 -7.75 -0.84
CA GLY A 189 9.82 -9.02 -0.13
C GLY A 189 10.88 -9.99 -0.66
N ALA A 190 11.01 -10.08 -1.98
CA ALA A 190 12.00 -10.95 -2.61
C ALA A 190 13.44 -10.51 -2.29
N ALA A 191 13.71 -9.20 -2.27
CA ALA A 191 15.00 -8.66 -1.87
C ALA A 191 15.33 -8.99 -0.42
N THR A 192 14.36 -8.87 0.50
CA THR A 192 14.52 -9.26 1.90
C THR A 192 14.85 -10.75 2.03
N VAL A 193 14.08 -11.63 1.39
CA VAL A 193 14.36 -13.08 1.42
C VAL A 193 15.74 -13.39 0.83
N THR A 194 16.10 -12.73 -0.26
CA THR A 194 17.34 -13.01 -0.99
C THR A 194 18.58 -12.49 -0.26
N ARG A 195 18.56 -11.25 0.24
CA ARG A 195 19.71 -10.62 0.89
C ARG A 195 19.77 -10.95 2.39
N ASN A 196 18.65 -10.79 3.10
CA ASN A 196 18.63 -10.91 4.56
C ASN A 196 18.46 -12.34 5.06
N ILE A 197 17.98 -13.28 4.24
CA ILE A 197 17.83 -14.68 4.66
C ILE A 197 18.81 -15.56 3.89
N TYR A 198 18.70 -15.59 2.56
CA TYR A 198 19.52 -16.46 1.72
C TYR A 198 21.01 -16.10 1.78
N GLN A 199 21.38 -14.87 1.42
CA GLN A 199 22.79 -14.48 1.44
C GLN A 199 23.34 -14.42 2.87
N GLN A 200 22.65 -13.72 3.78
CA GLN A 200 23.19 -13.48 5.12
C GLN A 200 23.33 -14.75 5.98
N TYR A 201 22.39 -15.70 5.92
CA TYR A 201 22.37 -16.83 6.85
C TYR A 201 22.52 -18.21 6.20
N LEU A 202 22.06 -18.41 4.96
CA LEU A 202 22.11 -19.73 4.31
C LEU A 202 23.36 -19.91 3.45
N HIS A 203 23.73 -18.90 2.66
CA HIS A 203 24.86 -18.93 1.73
C HIS A 203 25.57 -17.56 1.63
N PRO A 204 26.44 -17.21 2.61
CA PRO A 204 27.21 -15.96 2.63
C PRO A 204 28.03 -15.71 1.37
N ASP A 205 28.67 -16.76 0.84
CA ASP A 205 29.57 -16.68 -0.31
C ASP A 205 28.86 -16.98 -1.65
N ALA A 206 27.55 -16.72 -1.72
CA ALA A 206 26.76 -17.00 -2.92
C ALA A 206 27.26 -16.18 -4.13
N THR A 207 27.54 -16.90 -5.23
CA THR A 207 27.88 -16.31 -6.53
C THR A 207 26.71 -15.50 -7.12
N ASP A 208 27.00 -14.56 -8.03
CA ASP A 208 25.96 -13.78 -8.72
C ASP A 208 24.89 -14.65 -9.38
N ARG A 209 25.28 -15.81 -9.94
CA ARG A 209 24.35 -16.75 -10.57
C ARG A 209 23.43 -17.41 -9.54
N GLN A 210 23.94 -17.75 -8.35
CA GLN A 210 23.13 -18.25 -7.24
C GLN A 210 22.21 -17.16 -6.69
N MET A 211 22.72 -15.93 -6.55
CA MET A 211 21.93 -14.78 -6.12
C MET A 211 20.77 -14.48 -7.07
N LEU A 212 21.00 -14.54 -8.38
CA LEU A 212 19.95 -14.36 -9.39
C LEU A 212 18.89 -15.48 -9.31
N LYS A 213 19.30 -16.73 -9.11
CA LYS A 213 18.35 -17.85 -8.92
C LYS A 213 17.53 -17.69 -7.64
N ALA A 214 18.17 -17.34 -6.52
CA ALA A 214 17.52 -17.10 -5.24
C ALA A 214 16.53 -15.93 -5.33
N SER A 215 16.90 -14.86 -6.04
CA SER A 215 16.02 -13.72 -6.30
C SER A 215 14.77 -14.14 -7.08
N ARG A 216 14.91 -14.87 -8.19
CA ARG A 216 13.76 -15.35 -8.98
C ARG A 216 12.85 -16.31 -8.21
N LEU A 217 13.44 -17.20 -7.40
CA LEU A 217 12.66 -18.10 -6.55
C LEU A 217 11.93 -17.35 -5.44
N SER A 218 12.56 -16.32 -4.87
CA SER A 218 11.94 -15.45 -3.86
C SER A 218 10.78 -14.64 -4.45
N VAL A 219 10.92 -14.12 -5.67
CA VAL A 219 9.81 -13.47 -6.41
C VAL A 219 8.65 -14.44 -6.53
N LEU A 220 8.89 -15.66 -7.04
CA LEU A 220 7.84 -16.67 -7.17
C LEU A 220 7.15 -16.99 -5.82
N LEU A 221 7.94 -17.21 -4.77
CA LEU A 221 7.43 -17.50 -3.43
C LEU A 221 6.53 -16.38 -2.90
N ILE A 222 6.99 -15.13 -2.95
CA ILE A 222 6.24 -13.97 -2.47
C ILE A 222 4.98 -13.73 -3.31
N SER A 223 5.06 -13.88 -4.63
CA SER A 223 3.90 -13.76 -5.51
C SER A 223 2.84 -14.83 -5.22
N VAL A 224 3.24 -16.08 -4.95
CA VAL A 224 2.30 -17.17 -4.60
C VAL A 224 1.62 -16.90 -3.26
N ILE A 225 2.36 -16.42 -2.25
CA ILE A 225 1.79 -16.00 -0.97
C ILE A 225 0.78 -14.86 -1.17
N GLY A 226 1.10 -13.90 -2.04
CA GLY A 226 0.20 -12.82 -2.44
C GLY A 226 -1.07 -13.33 -3.11
N LEU A 227 -0.97 -14.29 -4.04
CA LEU A 227 -2.12 -14.91 -4.70
C LEU A 227 -3.04 -15.60 -3.69
N VAL A 228 -2.48 -16.43 -2.81
CA VAL A 228 -3.26 -17.12 -1.77
C VAL A 228 -3.97 -16.09 -0.90
N SER A 229 -3.25 -15.06 -0.44
CA SER A 229 -3.84 -13.97 0.37
C SER A 229 -4.97 -13.24 -0.35
N ALA A 230 -4.82 -12.97 -1.65
CA ALA A 230 -5.82 -12.30 -2.47
C ALA A 230 -7.10 -13.14 -2.66
N LEU A 231 -7.00 -14.47 -2.73
CA LEU A 231 -8.15 -15.36 -2.86
C LEU A 231 -9.03 -15.41 -1.59
N PHE A 232 -8.45 -15.12 -0.41
CA PHE A 232 -9.18 -15.08 0.87
C PHE A 232 -9.55 -13.66 1.33
N ALA A 233 -9.11 -12.62 0.61
CA ALA A 233 -9.36 -11.25 0.99
C ALA A 233 -10.86 -10.90 0.83
N LYS A 234 -11.46 -10.36 1.90
CA LYS A 234 -12.87 -9.92 1.92
C LYS A 234 -13.10 -8.51 1.33
N GLY A 235 -12.07 -7.93 0.73
CA GLY A 235 -12.06 -6.56 0.19
C GLY A 235 -10.70 -5.90 0.40
N ILE A 236 -10.38 -4.90 -0.42
CA ILE A 236 -9.07 -4.24 -0.39
C ILE A 236 -8.87 -3.38 0.86
N ILE A 237 -9.92 -2.65 1.30
CA ILE A 237 -9.83 -1.73 2.45
C ILE A 237 -9.58 -2.48 3.77
N PRO A 238 -10.35 -3.53 4.15
CA PRO A 238 -10.09 -4.25 5.40
C PRO A 238 -8.72 -4.93 5.41
N PHE A 239 -8.29 -5.45 4.26
CA PHE A 239 -6.98 -6.09 4.11
C PHE A 239 -5.85 -5.07 4.30
N LEU A 240 -5.95 -3.90 3.66
CA LEU A 240 -4.99 -2.81 3.81
C LEU A 240 -4.91 -2.33 5.26
N ILE A 241 -6.04 -2.10 5.92
CA ILE A 241 -6.09 -1.69 7.34
C ILE A 241 -5.41 -2.72 8.24
N LEU A 242 -5.65 -4.02 8.03
CA LEU A 242 -4.99 -5.07 8.81
C LEU A 242 -3.48 -5.08 8.58
N PHE A 243 -3.06 -5.02 7.32
CA PHE A 243 -1.65 -5.00 6.93
C PHE A 243 -0.90 -3.81 7.54
N THR A 244 -1.41 -2.58 7.39
CA THR A 244 -0.73 -1.38 7.90
C THR A 244 -0.67 -1.36 9.42
N LYS A 245 -1.69 -1.91 10.11
CA LYS A 245 -1.65 -2.06 11.57
C LYS A 245 -0.53 -2.98 12.03
N ILE A 246 -0.39 -4.16 11.40
CA ILE A 246 0.62 -5.15 11.78
C ILE A 246 2.03 -4.59 11.55
N VAL A 247 2.27 -4.05 10.35
CA VAL A 247 3.59 -3.49 10.00
C VAL A 247 3.88 -2.25 10.83
N GLY A 248 2.89 -1.37 11.02
CA GLY A 248 2.99 -0.18 11.82
C GLY A 248 3.40 -0.49 13.26
N ALA A 249 2.63 -1.35 13.94
CA ALA A 249 2.92 -1.77 15.31
C ALA A 249 4.26 -2.49 15.44
N GLY A 250 4.67 -3.23 14.41
CA GLY A 250 5.92 -3.98 14.41
C GLY A 250 7.16 -3.14 14.13
N LEU A 251 7.07 -2.01 13.42
CA LEU A 251 8.26 -1.31 12.90
C LEU A 251 8.35 0.17 13.23
N VAL A 252 7.23 0.88 13.49
CA VAL A 252 7.26 2.35 13.64
C VAL A 252 8.07 2.78 14.87
N PHE A 253 7.76 2.25 16.05
CA PHE A 253 8.50 2.60 17.26
C PHE A 253 9.93 2.04 17.27
N PRO A 254 10.19 0.80 16.80
CA PRO A 254 11.55 0.32 16.53
C PRO A 254 12.37 1.30 15.68
N PHE A 255 11.79 1.76 14.56
CA PHE A 255 12.43 2.71 13.66
C PHE A 255 12.72 4.06 14.33
N LEU A 256 11.72 4.65 15.01
CA LEU A 256 11.90 5.91 15.72
C LEU A 256 12.91 5.81 16.88
N ALA A 257 12.91 4.69 17.61
CA ALA A 257 13.85 4.44 18.69
C ALA A 257 15.29 4.38 18.17
N LEU A 258 15.53 3.70 17.04
CA LEU A 258 16.85 3.64 16.41
C LEU A 258 17.33 5.01 15.94
N MET A 259 16.45 5.87 15.43
CA MET A 259 16.84 7.21 14.96
C MET A 259 17.08 8.22 16.08
N PHE A 260 16.24 8.20 17.12
CA PHE A 260 16.14 9.31 18.07
C PHE A 260 16.44 8.95 19.53
N TRP A 261 16.61 7.66 19.85
CA TRP A 261 16.83 7.21 21.23
C TRP A 261 18.16 6.48 21.41
N ARG A 262 19.16 7.19 21.93
CA ARG A 262 20.51 6.64 22.20
C ARG A 262 20.53 5.40 23.09
N ARG A 263 19.51 5.20 23.93
CA ARG A 263 19.45 4.05 24.84
C ARG A 263 18.73 2.84 24.22
N ALA A 264 18.23 2.92 22.99
CA ALA A 264 17.66 1.77 22.31
C ALA A 264 18.71 0.67 22.13
N THR A 265 18.40 -0.56 22.57
CA THR A 265 19.28 -1.74 22.41
C THR A 265 18.69 -2.72 21.40
N GLN A 266 19.51 -3.57 20.78
CA GLN A 266 19.05 -4.60 19.84
C GLN A 266 17.97 -5.49 20.46
N LYS A 267 18.16 -5.90 21.73
CA LYS A 267 17.18 -6.71 22.47
C LYS A 267 15.87 -5.96 22.68
N GLY A 268 15.92 -4.68 23.02
CA GLY A 268 14.72 -3.88 23.22
C GLY A 268 13.95 -3.62 21.94
N VAL A 269 14.65 -3.29 20.85
CA VAL A 269 14.06 -3.13 19.53
C VAL A 269 13.41 -4.43 19.06
N THR A 270 14.10 -5.56 19.17
CA THR A 270 13.56 -6.88 18.76
C THR A 270 12.34 -7.27 19.60
N ALA A 271 12.39 -7.05 20.92
CA ALA A 271 11.24 -7.28 21.80
C ALA A 271 10.04 -6.43 21.37
N GLY A 272 10.25 -5.15 21.07
CA GLY A 272 9.22 -4.24 20.55
C GLY A 272 8.59 -4.70 19.24
N MET A 273 9.40 -5.19 18.31
CA MET A 273 8.91 -5.69 17.03
C MET A 273 8.00 -6.91 17.26
N ILE A 274 8.44 -7.86 18.09
CA ILE A 274 7.71 -9.10 18.37
C ILE A 274 6.41 -8.80 19.13
N THR A 275 6.48 -8.04 20.23
CA THR A 275 5.30 -7.73 21.05
C THR A 275 4.27 -6.92 20.28
N GLY A 276 4.71 -5.91 19.50
CA GLY A 276 3.81 -5.10 18.69
C GLY A 276 2.99 -5.93 17.69
N VAL A 277 3.64 -6.84 16.97
CA VAL A 277 2.98 -7.74 16.02
C VAL A 277 2.05 -8.73 16.74
N LEU A 278 2.53 -9.42 17.77
CA LEU A 278 1.75 -10.44 18.48
C LEU A 278 0.50 -9.84 19.13
N VAL A 279 0.64 -8.68 19.78
CA VAL A 279 -0.50 -7.99 20.39
C VAL A 279 -1.47 -7.53 19.32
N THR A 280 -1.00 -6.97 18.18
CA THR A 280 -1.90 -6.54 17.10
C THR A 280 -2.72 -7.70 16.52
N VAL A 281 -2.07 -8.83 16.26
CA VAL A 281 -2.73 -10.04 15.73
C VAL A 281 -3.70 -10.61 16.77
N GLY A 282 -3.26 -10.75 18.03
CA GLY A 282 -4.10 -11.22 19.12
C GLY A 282 -5.33 -10.32 19.34
N TRP A 283 -5.15 -9.00 19.29
CA TRP A 283 -6.24 -8.03 19.40
C TRP A 283 -7.24 -8.14 18.26
N ASN A 284 -6.74 -8.39 17.05
CA ASN A 284 -7.58 -8.57 15.88
C ASN A 284 -8.44 -9.84 15.98
N ILE A 285 -7.85 -10.94 16.43
CA ILE A 285 -8.55 -12.22 16.64
C ILE A 285 -9.57 -12.12 17.78
N ALA A 286 -9.28 -11.36 18.83
CA ALA A 286 -10.19 -11.09 19.94
C ALA A 286 -11.40 -10.20 19.57
N GLY A 287 -11.55 -9.84 18.29
CA GLY A 287 -12.67 -9.03 17.80
C GLY A 287 -12.46 -7.52 17.93
N ASN A 288 -11.25 -7.06 18.22
CA ASN A 288 -10.89 -5.65 18.45
C ASN A 288 -11.81 -4.95 19.48
N PRO A 289 -11.72 -5.32 20.78
CA PRO A 289 -12.61 -4.81 21.83
C PRO A 289 -12.46 -3.30 22.13
N PHE A 290 -11.41 -2.65 21.61
CA PHE A 290 -11.23 -1.21 21.75
C PHE A 290 -11.73 -0.46 20.52
N VAL A 291 -12.18 0.77 20.78
CA VAL A 291 -12.56 1.71 19.72
C VAL A 291 -11.35 2.04 18.83
N ILE A 292 -10.13 2.13 19.41
CA ILE A 292 -8.88 2.34 18.65
C ILE A 292 -8.08 1.05 18.52
N GLN A 293 -8.32 0.34 17.43
CA GLN A 293 -7.80 -1.03 17.24
C GLN A 293 -6.27 -1.12 17.12
N ALA A 294 -5.61 -0.04 16.67
CA ALA A 294 -4.16 -0.05 16.43
C ALA A 294 -3.32 0.24 17.69
N VAL A 295 -3.91 0.92 18.67
CA VAL A 295 -3.21 1.43 19.86
C VAL A 295 -2.54 0.32 20.69
N PRO A 296 -3.17 -0.84 20.95
CA PRO A 296 -2.54 -1.89 21.76
C PRO A 296 -1.22 -2.40 21.16
N GLY A 297 -1.18 -2.59 19.84
CA GLY A 297 0.04 -2.99 19.13
C GLY A 297 1.15 -1.95 19.26
N TYR A 298 0.83 -0.70 18.96
CA TYR A 298 1.75 0.43 19.08
C TYR A 298 2.29 0.62 20.50
N LEU A 299 1.41 0.60 21.51
CA LEU A 299 1.80 0.76 22.91
C LEU A 299 2.64 -0.42 23.41
N SER A 300 2.25 -1.65 23.09
CA SER A 300 3.03 -2.83 23.50
C SER A 300 4.43 -2.86 22.89
N SER A 301 4.58 -2.40 21.64
CA SER A 301 5.88 -2.22 21.01
C SER A 301 6.71 -1.18 21.75
N LEU A 302 6.16 0.02 21.96
CA LEU A 302 6.84 1.12 22.65
C LEU A 302 7.26 0.74 24.08
N VAL A 303 6.35 0.14 24.86
CA VAL A 303 6.62 -0.27 26.24
C VAL A 303 7.70 -1.35 26.27
N ALA A 304 7.66 -2.34 25.38
CA ALA A 304 8.69 -3.37 25.32
C ALA A 304 10.06 -2.79 24.96
N ILE A 305 10.11 -1.86 24.00
CA ILE A 305 11.36 -1.15 23.64
C ILE A 305 11.92 -0.42 24.85
N ILE A 306 11.08 0.37 25.54
CA ILE A 306 11.52 1.14 26.70
C ILE A 306 12.02 0.21 27.80
N VAL A 307 11.17 -0.71 28.27
CA VAL A 307 11.49 -1.57 29.42
C VAL A 307 12.72 -2.43 29.14
N VAL A 308 12.76 -3.13 28.00
CA VAL A 308 13.86 -4.05 27.70
C VAL A 308 15.16 -3.30 27.42
N SER A 309 15.12 -2.14 26.74
CA SER A 309 16.34 -1.35 26.53
C SER A 309 16.88 -0.72 27.81
N LEU A 310 16.02 -0.39 28.78
CA LEU A 310 16.46 0.08 30.10
C LEU A 310 17.11 -1.04 30.93
N LEU A 311 16.64 -2.28 30.74
CA LEU A 311 17.10 -3.49 31.45
C LEU A 311 18.30 -4.18 30.78
N THR A 312 18.65 -3.81 29.55
CA THR A 312 19.74 -4.41 28.78
C THR A 312 20.81 -3.39 28.44
N SER A 313 21.99 -3.88 28.09
CA SER A 313 23.10 -3.06 27.61
C SER A 313 23.23 -3.21 26.09
N HIS A 314 23.81 -2.19 25.46
CA HIS A 314 24.16 -2.22 24.04
C HIS A 314 25.05 -3.43 23.72
N ALA A 315 24.77 -4.11 22.62
CA ALA A 315 25.68 -5.11 22.09
C ALA A 315 26.98 -4.44 21.58
N ALA A 316 28.08 -5.21 21.53
CA ALA A 316 29.40 -4.68 21.19
C ALA A 316 29.51 -4.12 19.76
N ASP A 317 28.59 -4.52 18.89
CA ASP A 317 28.46 -4.11 17.48
C ASP A 317 27.44 -2.98 17.26
N GLU A 318 26.78 -2.47 18.32
CA GLU A 318 25.82 -1.37 18.19
C GLU A 318 26.52 -0.03 18.00
N GLN A 319 26.31 0.59 16.84
CA GLN A 319 26.70 1.98 16.60
C GLN A 319 25.55 2.91 16.98
N VAL A 320 25.72 3.61 18.10
CA VAL A 320 24.71 4.53 18.64
C VAL A 320 24.96 5.94 18.12
N GLU A 321 24.36 6.28 16.97
CA GLU A 321 24.28 7.66 16.50
C GLU A 321 22.81 8.09 16.47
N ALA A 322 22.38 8.83 17.49
CA ALA A 322 21.09 9.50 17.44
C ALA A 322 21.22 10.77 16.59
N LEU A 323 20.38 10.87 15.56
CA LEU A 323 20.28 12.03 14.68
C LEU A 323 19.52 13.13 15.43
N TYR A 324 20.23 14.14 15.93
CA TYR A 324 19.66 15.39 16.45
C TYR A 324 19.99 16.54 15.52
#